data_AF-A0A959S1B4-F1
#
_entry.id   AF-A0A959S1B4-F1
#
_cell.length_a   1.000
_cell.length_b   1.000
_cell.length_c   1.000
_cell.angle_alpha   90.00
_cell.angle_beta   90.00
_cell.angle_gamma   90.00
#
_symmetry.space_group_name_H-M   'P 1'
#
loop_
_entity.id
_entity.type
_entity.pdbx_description
1 polymer ?
#
loop_
_entity_poly.entity_id
_entity_poly.type
_entity_poly.pdbx_seq_one_letter_code
_entity_poly.pdbx_strand_id
1 'polypeptide(L)'
;MRKLTPEEYAQMNLRGRGRRSAFAAAVLRLEVDEVLYLPKEEWKKTYHPSQTIYTIKKRYNRKFELLTEVNDKGWTVRRLK
;
A
#
# COMPACT_ATOMS: atom_id res chain seq x y z
N MET A 1 2.86 -33.14 -6.50
CA MET A 1 3.10 -31.69 -6.28
C MET A 1 4.18 -31.25 -7.24
N ARG A 2 3.96 -30.21 -8.07
CA ARG A 2 4.95 -29.73 -9.05
C ARG A 2 5.69 -28.52 -8.48
N LYS A 3 7.03 -28.51 -8.59
CA LYS A 3 7.86 -27.35 -8.25
C LYS A 3 7.94 -26.43 -9.48
N LEU A 4 7.66 -25.15 -9.29
CA LEU A 4 7.77 -24.11 -10.33
C LEU A 4 9.20 -23.58 -10.37
N THR A 5 9.68 -23.21 -11.56
CA THR A 5 10.98 -22.56 -11.73
C THR A 5 10.90 -21.07 -11.38
N PRO A 6 12.03 -20.41 -11.04
CA PRO A 6 12.04 -18.99 -10.68
C PRO A 6 11.50 -18.07 -11.80
N GLU A 7 11.71 -18.46 -13.05
CA GLU A 7 11.25 -17.73 -14.24
C GLU A 7 9.75 -17.87 -14.45
N GLU A 8 9.19 -19.08 -14.26
CA GLU A 8 7.75 -19.30 -14.29
C GLU A 8 7.06 -18.50 -13.18
N TYR A 9 7.64 -18.44 -11.98
CA TYR A 9 7.14 -17.63 -10.86
C TYR A 9 7.14 -16.13 -11.18
N ALA A 10 8.22 -15.62 -11.80
CA ALA A 10 8.35 -14.22 -12.17
C ALA A 10 7.33 -13.78 -13.25
N GLN A 11 6.93 -14.70 -14.13
CA GLN A 11 5.91 -14.46 -15.15
C GLN A 11 4.46 -14.64 -14.64
N MET A 12 4.27 -15.17 -13.43
CA MET A 12 2.96 -15.21 -12.81
C MET A 12 2.52 -13.78 -12.46
N ASN A 13 1.59 -13.24 -13.25
CA ASN A 13 0.81 -12.09 -12.82
C ASN A 13 0.17 -12.44 -11.47
N LEU A 14 0.58 -11.76 -10.40
CA LEU A 14 -0.05 -11.82 -9.07
C LEU A 14 -1.48 -11.27 -9.15
N ARG A 15 -2.38 -11.96 -9.85
CA ARG A 15 -3.83 -11.74 -9.80
C ARG A 15 -4.37 -12.39 -8.54
N GLY A 16 -3.87 -11.92 -7.40
CA GLY A 16 -4.49 -12.15 -6.11
C GLY A 16 -5.74 -11.27 -6.02
N ARG A 17 -6.90 -11.83 -6.40
CA ARG A 17 -8.21 -11.39 -5.89
C ARG A 17 -8.16 -11.50 -4.36
N GLY A 18 -7.66 -10.47 -3.67
CA GLY A 18 -7.52 -10.49 -2.21
C GLY A 18 -6.74 -9.32 -1.61
N ARG A 19 -7.44 -8.24 -1.25
CA ARG A 19 -7.10 -7.31 -0.15
C ARG A 19 -5.79 -6.49 -0.17
N ARG A 20 -4.92 -6.52 -1.19
CA ARG A 20 -3.79 -5.55 -1.25
C ARG A 20 -3.90 -4.67 -2.50
N SER A 21 -4.35 -3.42 -2.34
CA SER A 21 -4.20 -2.39 -3.39
C SER A 21 -2.73 -2.23 -3.75
N ALA A 22 -2.43 -1.76 -4.97
CA ALA A 22 -1.10 -1.23 -5.31
C ALA A 22 -0.60 -0.26 -4.23
N PHE A 23 -1.47 0.63 -3.74
CA PHE A 23 -1.23 1.47 -2.57
C PHE A 23 -0.84 0.68 -1.29
N ALA A 24 -1.56 -0.39 -0.94
CA ALA A 24 -1.21 -1.18 0.25
C ALA A 24 0.16 -1.87 0.11
N ALA A 25 0.50 -2.32 -1.10
CA ALA A 25 1.82 -2.88 -1.39
C ALA A 25 2.92 -1.81 -1.32
N ALA A 26 2.67 -0.61 -1.84
CA ALA A 26 3.58 0.52 -1.74
C ALA A 26 3.82 0.94 -0.28
N VAL A 27 2.75 1.09 0.52
CA VAL A 27 2.85 1.42 1.95
C VAL A 27 3.62 0.35 2.74
N LEU A 28 3.52 -0.93 2.34
CA LEU A 28 4.29 -2.01 2.94
C LEU A 28 5.78 -2.00 2.56
N ARG A 29 6.15 -1.37 1.45
CA ARG A 29 7.54 -1.26 1.01
C ARG A 29 8.24 0.00 1.51
N LEU A 30 7.49 1.02 1.95
CA LEU A 30 8.05 2.22 2.56
C LEU A 30 9.05 1.86 3.66
N GLU A 31 10.26 2.39 3.55
CA GLU A 31 11.28 2.40 4.58
C GLU A 31 11.01 3.52 5.60
N VAL A 32 11.75 3.54 6.71
CA VAL A 32 11.59 4.57 7.74
C VAL A 32 11.96 5.94 7.15
N ASP A 33 11.18 6.98 7.47
CA ASP A 33 11.30 8.35 6.95
C ASP A 33 10.96 8.54 5.47
N GLU A 34 10.61 7.47 4.74
CA GLU A 34 10.07 7.60 3.38
C GLU A 34 8.62 8.09 3.38
N VAL A 35 8.29 8.75 2.27
CA VAL A 35 6.98 9.37 2.02
C VAL A 35 6.41 8.84 0.71
N LEU A 36 5.15 8.42 0.74
CA LEU A 36 4.37 8.03 -0.42
C LEU A 36 3.24 9.03 -0.64
N TYR A 37 3.13 9.55 -1.86
CA TYR A 37 1.97 10.32 -2.29
C TYR A 37 0.98 9.43 -3.02
N LEU A 38 -0.31 9.61 -2.74
CA LEU A 38 -1.43 8.98 -3.41
C LEU A 38 -2.37 10.07 -3.93
N PRO A 39 -2.40 10.33 -5.25
CA PRO A 39 -3.38 11.21 -5.86
C PRO A 39 -4.81 10.71 -5.62
N LYS A 40 -5.76 11.63 -5.44
CA LYS A 40 -7.18 11.28 -5.24
C LYS A 40 -7.76 10.52 -6.42
N GLU A 41 -7.35 10.86 -7.64
CA GLU A 41 -7.81 10.24 -8.89
C GLU A 41 -7.37 8.76 -9.02
N GLU A 42 -6.23 8.41 -8.43
CA GLU A 42 -5.75 7.01 -8.40
C GLU A 42 -6.49 6.16 -7.37
N TRP A 43 -7.15 6.80 -6.40
CA TRP A 43 -7.91 6.12 -5.37
C TRP A 43 -9.32 5.73 -5.82
N LYS A 44 -9.42 4.55 -6.41
CA LYS A 44 -10.68 4.01 -6.95
C LYS A 44 -11.50 3.19 -5.95
N LYS A 45 -11.23 3.32 -4.63
CA LYS A 45 -11.83 2.45 -3.61
C LYS A 45 -12.87 3.18 -2.78
N THR A 46 -13.90 2.44 -2.37
CA THR A 46 -15.00 2.93 -1.52
C THR A 46 -14.53 3.33 -0.12
N TYR A 47 -13.55 2.61 0.44
CA TYR A 47 -13.00 2.94 1.75
C TYR A 47 -11.91 3.99 1.66
N HIS A 48 -11.81 4.83 2.69
CA HIS A 48 -10.77 5.85 2.80
C HIS A 48 -9.35 5.22 2.95
N PRO A 49 -8.28 5.83 2.40
CA PRO A 49 -6.91 5.32 2.54
C PRO A 49 -6.47 5.09 3.99
N SER A 50 -6.98 5.89 4.93
CA SER A 50 -6.75 5.73 6.38
C SER A 50 -7.10 4.34 6.89
N GLN A 51 -8.14 3.69 6.36
CA GLN A 51 -8.53 2.33 6.76
C GLN A 51 -7.49 1.30 6.31
N THR A 52 -6.90 1.50 5.12
CA THR A 52 -5.81 0.66 4.62
C THR A 52 -4.59 0.79 5.52
N ILE A 53 -4.21 2.02 5.85
CA ILE A 53 -3.06 2.29 6.72
C ILE A 53 -3.29 1.72 8.11
N TYR A 54 -4.48 1.90 8.69
CA TYR A 54 -4.84 1.32 9.99
C TYR A 54 -4.71 -0.21 10.00
N THR A 55 -5.19 -0.86 8.95
CA THR A 55 -5.08 -2.33 8.79
C THR A 55 -3.61 -2.76 8.73
N ILE A 56 -2.77 -2.00 8.03
CA ILE A 56 -1.33 -2.26 7.94
C ILE A 56 -0.65 -2.02 9.30
N LYS A 57 -0.95 -0.92 9.99
CA LYS A 57 -0.44 -0.63 11.35
C LYS A 57 -0.71 -1.81 12.29
N LYS A 58 -1.97 -2.24 12.36
CA LYS A 58 -2.41 -3.34 13.24
C LYS A 58 -1.75 -4.68 12.90
N ARG A 59 -1.57 -4.98 11.60
CA ARG A 59 -1.08 -6.29 11.15
C ARG A 59 0.44 -6.43 11.19
N TYR A 60 1.18 -5.34 10.96
CA TYR A 60 2.64 -5.38 10.82
C TYR A 60 3.39 -4.64 11.93
N ASN A 61 2.68 -4.10 12.93
CA ASN A 61 3.25 -3.33 14.04
C ASN A 61 4.17 -2.18 13.57
N ARG A 62 3.74 -1.47 12.52
CA ARG A 62 4.47 -0.34 11.93
C ARG A 62 3.76 0.97 12.24
N LYS A 63 4.52 2.06 12.34
CA LYS A 63 3.98 3.40 12.53
C LYS A 63 3.98 4.16 11.21
N PHE A 64 2.88 4.84 10.94
CA PHE A 64 2.71 5.68 9.76
C PHE A 64 1.98 6.97 10.16
N GLU A 65 2.31 8.05 9.50
CA GLU A 65 1.59 9.31 9.51
C GLU A 65 0.83 9.46 8.20
N LEU A 66 -0.42 9.91 8.26
CA LEU A 66 -1.25 10.17 7.09
C LEU A 66 -1.65 11.64 7.12
N LEU A 67 -1.31 12.36 6.06
CA LEU A 67 -1.67 13.75 5.86
C LEU A 67 -2.55 13.85 4.62
N THR A 68 -3.56 14.71 4.66
CA THR A 68 -4.35 15.08 3.48
C THR A 68 -3.75 16.36 2.90
N GLU A 69 -3.57 16.42 1.59
CA GLU A 69 -3.03 17.64 0.95
C GLU A 69 -4.04 18.80 1.02
N VAL A 70 -3.52 20.02 1.08
CA VAL A 70 -4.33 21.24 0.99
C VAL A 70 -5.05 21.25 -0.37
N ASN A 71 -6.37 21.42 -0.34
CA ASN A 71 -7.30 21.29 -1.48
C ASN A 71 -7.73 19.86 -1.86
N ASP A 72 -7.56 18.87 -0.99
CA ASP A 72 -8.13 17.51 -1.15
C ASP A 72 -7.66 16.79 -2.43
N LYS A 73 -6.46 17.14 -2.92
CA LYS A 73 -5.88 16.57 -4.16
C LYS A 73 -5.35 15.15 -3.98
N GLY A 74 -5.12 14.73 -2.75
CA GLY A 74 -4.60 13.41 -2.44
C GLY A 74 -4.20 13.25 -0.98
N TRP A 75 -3.52 12.14 -0.73
CA TRP A 75 -3.05 11.75 0.59
C TRP A 75 -1.57 11.43 0.58
N THR A 76 -0.89 11.84 1.63
CA THR A 76 0.53 11.60 1.84
C THR A 76 0.71 10.66 3.03
N VAL A 77 1.48 9.59 2.85
CA VAL A 77 1.79 8.61 3.89
C VAL A 77 3.27 8.66 4.18
N ARG A 78 3.65 9.00 5.41
CA ARG A 78 5.04 8.89 5.87
C ARG A 78 5.18 7.70 6.80
N ARG A 79 6.26 6.93 6.67
CA ARG A 79 6.57 5.90 7.66
C ARG A 79 7.42 6.48 8.79
N LEU A 80 7.00 6.20 10.02
CA LEU A 80 7.69 6.63 11.23
C LEU A 80 8.55 5.48 11.78
N LYS A 81 9.55 5.87 12.58
CA LYS A 81 10.47 4.96 13.29
C LYS A 81 9.76 4.14 14.38
#